data_AF-A0A8D9HW31-F1
#
_entry.id   AF-A0A8D9HW31-F1
#
_cell.length_a   1.000
_cell.length_b   1.000
_cell.length_c   1.000
_cell.angle_alpha   90.00
_cell.angle_beta   90.00
_cell.angle_gamma   90.00
#
_symmetry.space_group_name_H-M   'P 1'
#
loop_
_entity.id
_entity.type
_entity.pdbx_description
1 polymer ?
#
loop_
_entity_poly.entity_id
_entity_poly.type
_entity_poly.pdbx_seq_one_letter_code
_entity_poly.pdbx_strand_id
1 'polypeptide(L)' 'MFGFGRGKNPLCLVLAPTRELARQVEKEFREFAPSLDTICLYGGTPMGQQVRELNYGVDVAVETPCRIIDLMKRGVCGS' A
#
# COMPACT_ATOMS: atom_id res chain seq x y z
N MET A 1 -22.53 2.92 6.16
CA MET A 1 -21.12 2.70 6.56
C MET A 1 -20.28 3.26 5.41
N PHE A 2 -19.71 4.46 5.57
CA PHE A 2 -19.03 5.18 4.50
C PHE A 2 -17.65 4.55 4.27
N GLY A 3 -17.54 3.70 3.24
CA GLY A 3 -16.24 3.25 2.74
C GLY A 3 -15.64 4.37 1.88
N PHE A 4 -14.54 4.96 2.33
CA PHE A 4 -13.71 5.79 1.47
C PHE A 4 -13.02 4.86 0.44
N GLY A 5 -12.79 5.37 -0.77
CA GLY A 5 -11.76 4.84 -1.67
C GLY A 5 -11.91 3.44 -2.31
N ARG A 6 -13.04 3.07 -2.91
CA ARG A 6 -13.04 1.97 -3.94
C ARG A 6 -12.41 2.38 -5.29
N GLY A 7 -11.41 3.25 -5.26
CA GLY A 7 -10.64 3.66 -6.42
C GLY A 7 -9.47 2.70 -6.65
N LYS A 8 -8.96 2.62 -7.88
CA LYS A 8 -7.75 1.83 -8.19
C LYS A 8 -6.48 2.36 -7.49
N ASN A 9 -6.53 3.59 -6.98
CA ASN A 9 -5.39 4.27 -6.37
C ASN A 9 -5.63 4.48 -4.86
N PRO A 10 -4.61 4.22 -4.02
CA PRO A 10 -4.66 4.53 -2.59
C PRO A 10 -4.94 6.02 -2.35
N LEU A 11 -5.67 6.34 -1.28
CA LEU A 11 -5.92 7.71 -0.84
C LEU A 11 -4.68 8.33 -0.18
N CYS A 12 -3.88 7.49 0.47
CA CYS A 12 -2.65 7.89 1.14
C CYS A 12 -1.51 6.97 0.75
N LEU A 13 -0.35 7.57 0.45
CA LEU A 13 0.91 6.86 0.22
C LEU A 13 1.92 7.30 1.29
N VAL A 14 2.43 6.34 2.06
CA VAL A 14 3.45 6.58 3.08
C VAL A 14 4.76 5.96 2.61
N LEU A 15 5.81 6.77 2.46
CA LEU A 15 7.14 6.28 2.07
C LEU A 15 8.01 6.06 3.31
N ALA A 16 8.46 4.82 3.49
CA ALA A 16 9.39 4.42 4.52
C ALA A 16 10.74 3.99 3.89
N PRO A 17 11.89 4.37 4.47
CA PRO A 17 13.21 4.06 3.91
C PRO A 17 13.57 2.58 4.02
N THR A 18 12.92 1.82 4.90
CA THR A 18 13.21 0.40 5.17
C THR A 18 11.94 -0.43 5.25
N ARG A 19 12.10 -1.75 5.08
CA ARG A 19 11.00 -2.72 5.14
C ARG A 19 10.41 -2.81 6.54
N GLU A 20 11.28 -2.72 7.54
CA GLU A 20 10.95 -2.82 8.95
C GLU A 20 10.10 -1.63 9.38
N LEU A 21 10.47 -0.42 8.96
CA LEU A 21 9.69 0.78 9.26
C LEU A 21 8.35 0.78 8.53
N ALA A 22 8.32 0.35 7.26
CA ALA A 22 7.07 0.22 6.50
C ALA A 22 6.07 -0.70 7.22
N ARG A 23 6.54 -1.83 7.75
CA ARG A 23 5.72 -2.77 8.52
C ARG A 23 5.25 -2.21 9.86
N GLN A 24 6.09 -1.43 10.55
CA GLN A 24 5.69 -0.82 11.82
C GLN A 24 4.57 0.19 11.59
N VAL A 25 4.69 1.03 10.57
CA VAL A 25 3.65 2.00 10.20
C VAL A 25 2.36 1.31 9.76
N GLU A 26 2.42 0.26 8.92
CA GLU A 26 1.22 -0.50 8.53
C GLU A 26 0.51 -1.13 9.74
N LYS A 27 1.28 -1.63 10.71
CA LYS A 27 0.75 -2.16 11.96
C LYS A 27 0.04 -1.06 12.77
N GLU A 28 0.61 0.13 12.88
CA GLU A 28 -0.03 1.27 13.56
C GLU A 28 -1.35 1.63 12.88
N PHE A 29 -1.41 1.69 11.54
CA PHE A 29 -2.68 1.92 10.84
C PHE A 29 -3.72 0.84 11.15
N ARG A 30 -3.32 -0.44 11.19
CA ARG A 30 -4.23 -1.54 11.52
C ARG A 30 -4.73 -1.48 12.97
N GLU A 31 -3.91 -0.98 13.90
CA GLU A 31 -4.29 -0.83 15.32
C GLU A 31 -5.15 0.41 15.58
N PHE A 32 -4.78 1.57 15.02
CA PHE A 32 -5.46 2.85 15.30
C PHE A 32 -6.59 3.18 14.32
N ALA A 33 -6.57 2.61 13.12
CA ALA A 33 -7.55 2.85 12.07
C ALA A 33 -8.01 1.53 11.40
N PRO A 34 -8.60 0.59 12.16
CA PRO A 34 -8.97 -0.74 11.66
C PRO A 34 -10.06 -0.73 10.58
N SER A 35 -10.72 0.41 10.37
CA SER A 35 -11.69 0.59 9.29
C SER A 35 -11.07 0.95 7.94
N LEU A 36 -9.76 1.25 7.89
CA LEU A 36 -9.02 1.54 6.67
C LEU A 36 -8.38 0.26 6.14
N ASP A 37 -8.56 0.00 4.85
CA ASP A 37 -7.85 -1.07 4.17
C ASP A 37 -6.42 -0.61 3.88
N THR A 38 -5.43 -1.27 4.49
CA THR A 38 -4.01 -0.90 4.37
C THR A 38 -3.18 -2.01 3.75
N ILE A 39 -2.16 -1.62 2.99
CA ILE A 39 -1.18 -2.52 2.40
C ILE A 39 0.25 -2.04 2.65
N CYS A 40 1.16 -3.00 2.81
CA CYS A 40 2.59 -2.74 2.93
C CYS A 40 3.32 -3.34 1.73
N LEU A 41 3.85 -2.51 0.80
CA LEU A 41 4.58 -3.00 -0.37
C LEU A 41 6.08 -2.70 -0.23
N TYR A 42 6.86 -3.75 -0.39
CA TYR A 42 8.32 -3.70 -0.30
C TYR A 42 8.97 -4.80 -1.12
N GLY A 43 10.29 -4.69 -1.31
CA GLY A 43 11.12 -5.67 -2.00
C GLY A 43 11.28 -6.99 -1.24
N GLY A 44 11.50 -8.10 -1.96
CA GLY A 44 11.74 -9.43 -1.38
C GLY A 44 10.47 -10.23 -1.09
N THR A 45 9.30 -9.73 -1.44
CA THR A 45 8.02 -10.48 -1.46
C THR A 45 7.45 -10.56 -2.88
N PRO A 46 6.66 -11.61 -3.20
CA PRO A 46 6.09 -11.79 -4.51
C PRO A 46 5.21 -10.59 -4.93
N MET A 47 5.54 -10.00 -6.07
CA MET A 47 4.81 -8.81 -6.53
C MET A 47 3.36 -9.13 -6.94
N GLY A 48 3.07 -10.36 -7.35
CA GLY A 48 1.71 -10.75 -7.73
C GLY A 48 0.68 -10.58 -6.60
N GLN A 49 1.06 -10.86 -5.35
CA GLN A 49 0.18 -10.67 -4.20
C GLN A 49 -0.11 -9.18 -3.98
N GLN A 50 0.96 -8.38 -3.96
CA GLN A 50 0.92 -6.93 -3.82
C GLN A 50 0.03 -6.27 -4.89
N VAL A 51 0.19 -6.66 -6.15
CA VAL A 51 -0.62 -6.17 -7.27
C VAL A 51 -2.09 -6.58 -7.13
N ARG A 52 -2.35 -7.81 -6.66
CA ARG A 52 -3.73 -8.31 -6.49
C ARG A 52 -4.47 -7.55 -5.39
N GLU A 53 -3.81 -7.25 -4.28
CA GLU A 53 -4.40 -6.47 -3.19
C GLU A 53 -4.59 -5.00 -3.58
N LEU A 54 -3.63 -4.38 -4.28
CA LEU A 54 -3.82 -3.05 -4.86
C LEU A 54 -5.04 -3.00 -5.80
N ASN A 55 -5.21 -4.02 -6.65
CA ASN A 55 -6.36 -4.11 -7.55
C ASN A 55 -7.69 -4.35 -6.83
N TYR A 56 -7.66 -4.91 -5.61
CA TYR A 56 -8.86 -5.06 -4.78
C TYR A 56 -9.34 -3.71 -4.23
N GLY A 57 -8.43 -2.73 -4.14
CA GLY A 57 -8.66 -1.41 -3.56
C GLY A 57 -8.15 -1.36 -2.13
N VAL A 58 -7.41 -0.29 -1.81
CA VAL A 58 -6.84 -0.03 -0.49
C VAL A 58 -6.93 1.47 -0.22
N ASP A 59 -7.12 1.86 1.03
CA ASP A 59 -7.14 3.26 1.46
C ASP A 59 -5.72 3.81 1.64
N VAL A 60 -4.82 3.01 2.22
CA VAL A 60 -3.46 3.42 2.56
C VAL A 60 -2.44 2.41 2.04
N ALA A 61 -1.45 2.90 1.29
CA ALA A 61 -0.28 2.11 0.89
C ALA A 61 0.97 2.60 1.63
N VAL A 62 1.66 1.69 2.32
CA VAL A 62 2.92 1.95 3.02
C VAL A 62 4.06 1.25 2.27
N GLU A 63 4.97 2.05 1.72
CA GLU A 63 5.88 1.64 0.66
C GLU A 63 7.35 1.89 0.96
N THR A 64 8.23 1.09 0.33
CA THR A 64 9.61 1.53 0.10
C THR A 64 9.76 2.25 -1.26
N PRO A 65 10.58 3.30 -1.37
CA PRO A 65 10.72 4.09 -2.60
C PRO A 65 11.01 3.28 -3.87
N CYS A 66 11.85 2.24 -3.76
CA CYS A 66 12.18 1.40 -4.92
C CYS A 66 10.96 0.61 -5.41
N ARG A 67 10.13 0.08 -4.49
CA ARG A 67 8.98 -0.77 -4.86
C ARG A 67 7.86 0.03 -5.50
N ILE A 68 7.55 1.22 -4.99
CA ILE A 68 6.50 2.05 -5.58
C ILE A 68 6.86 2.50 -7.01
N ILE A 69 8.13 2.81 -7.28
CA ILE A 69 8.60 3.14 -8.63
C ILE A 69 8.41 1.95 -9.59
N ASP A 70 8.69 0.72 -9.14
CA ASP A 70 8.47 -0.48 -9.94
C ASP A 70 6.99 -0.71 -10.26
N LEU A 71 6.10 -0.43 -9.31
CA LEU A 71 4.65 -0.54 -9.47
C LEU A 71 4.10 0.55 -10.40
N MET A 72 4.63 1.79 -10.31
CA MET A 72 4.30 2.90 -11.19
C MET A 72 4.72 2.62 -12.64
N LYS A 73 5.95 2.15 -12.86
CA LYS A 73 6.45 1.78 -14.19
C LYS A 73 5.61 0.69 -14.87
N ARG A 74 4.90 -0.13 -14.09
CA ARG A 74 4.03 -1.20 -14.58
C ARG A 74 2.58 -0.77 -14.77
N GLY A 75 2.23 0.47 -14.44
CA GLY A 75 0.85 0.98 -14.51
C GLY A 75 -0.09 0.35 -13.50
N VAL A 76 0.44 -0.18 -12.39
CA VAL A 76 -0.36 -0.78 -11.30
C VAL A 76 -0.79 0.27 -10.29
N CYS A 77 0.05 1.28 -10.05
CA CYS A 77 -0.21 2.38 -9.12
C CYS A 77 0.17 3.69 -9.82
N GLY A 78 -0.70 4.70 -9.79
CA GLY A 78 -0.49 5.94 -10.55
C GLY A 78 -1.22 5.90 -11.88
N SER A 79 -2.38 6.54 -11.91
CA SER A 79 -3.15 6.92 -13.09
C SER A 79 -3.56 8.36 -12.93
#